data_AF-A0AAJ5SVA9-F1
#
_entry.id   AF-A0AAJ5SVA9-F1
#
_cell.length_a   1.000
_cell.length_b   1.000
_cell.length_c   1.000
_cell.angle_alpha   90.00
_cell.angle_beta   90.00
_cell.angle_gamma   90.00
#
_symmetry.space_group_name_H-M   'P 1'
#
loop_
_entity.id
_entity.type
_entity.pdbx_description
1 polymer ?
#
loop_
_entity_poly.entity_id
_entity_poly.type
_entity_poly.pdbx_seq_one_letter_code
_entity_poly.pdbx_strand_id
1 'polypeptide(L)'
;MIQPNTHNSRLKRTLRAASHTARTATTKQELLAAVDAMAAFYGNMQFDNRLPWLIALLCGPLGIASITGYLQAYESMLVPLAKLLGQSLPQLVSNLTLGLLGAAVFSLIVLYQRKKLIPNLAHDLAERSSLITAGLQEIPVTDGQLLKGLQAEFRDYVRGNHKRFLRRAVQGHYQGRLHSFNYRWYHLHYVDKQSHQETESDGKGGTNSKTVTSYQEYDRYSLVIDFPWVQGIALGGGSGGRSSMVDLEHRFKTASNDFDRAFSLTGSTVMACARFAKPVTVLHLIELHRQLETPNLEFSQNGHLCLSCDNNPLGFKLTCELTRTSDFRLLIEHGVHLPQLTVLLDAVHTLAEQHDDNFNLPTPVQIQTEH
;
A
#
# COMPACT_ATOMS: atom_id res chain seq x y z
N MET A 1 36.29 7.09 -7.70
CA MET A 1 36.13 5.81 -6.94
C MET A 1 35.94 4.67 -7.93
N ILE A 2 36.96 3.87 -8.17
CA ILE A 2 36.89 2.70 -9.06
C ILE A 2 36.08 1.62 -8.33
N GLN A 3 34.83 1.38 -8.74
CA GLN A 3 34.08 0.24 -8.22
C GLN A 3 34.76 -1.05 -8.70
N PRO A 4 35.10 -2.00 -7.82
CA PRO A 4 35.76 -3.23 -8.22
C PRO A 4 34.88 -4.00 -9.21
N ASN A 5 35.47 -4.55 -10.27
CA ASN A 5 34.80 -5.32 -11.34
C ASN A 5 34.34 -6.73 -10.90
N THR A 6 33.84 -6.86 -9.67
CA THR A 6 33.31 -8.13 -9.17
C THR A 6 31.92 -8.43 -9.75
N HIS A 7 31.58 -9.71 -9.83
CA HIS A 7 30.24 -10.17 -10.23
C HIS A 7 29.11 -9.41 -9.51
N ASN A 8 29.21 -9.29 -8.18
CA ASN A 8 28.22 -8.63 -7.34
C ASN A 8 28.07 -7.12 -7.63
N SER A 9 29.16 -6.41 -7.96
CA SER A 9 29.08 -4.97 -8.26
C SER A 9 28.42 -4.74 -9.61
N ARG A 10 28.73 -5.57 -10.61
CA ARG A 10 28.08 -5.56 -11.94
C ARG A 10 26.59 -5.86 -11.83
N LEU A 11 26.21 -6.88 -11.04
CA LEU A 11 24.80 -7.20 -10.81
C LEU A 11 24.07 -6.04 -10.13
N LYS A 12 24.65 -5.44 -9.07
CA LYS A 12 24.05 -4.26 -8.42
C LYS A 12 23.86 -3.09 -9.38
N ARG A 13 24.82 -2.84 -10.27
CA ARG A 13 24.73 -1.75 -11.25
C ARG A 13 23.59 -2.00 -12.24
N THR A 14 23.49 -3.21 -12.76
CA THR A 14 22.42 -3.62 -13.69
C THR A 14 21.05 -3.52 -13.01
N LEU A 15 20.91 -4.04 -11.78
CA LEU A 15 19.69 -3.92 -10.98
C LEU A 15 19.30 -2.46 -10.72
N ARG A 16 20.25 -1.57 -10.45
CA ARG A 16 19.98 -0.14 -10.24
C ARG A 16 19.49 0.54 -11.52
N ALA A 17 20.09 0.23 -12.68
CA ALA A 17 19.64 0.76 -13.96
C ALA A 17 18.23 0.27 -14.32
N ALA A 18 17.95 -1.02 -14.10
CA ALA A 18 16.62 -1.58 -14.32
C ALA A 18 15.59 -0.99 -13.34
N SER A 19 15.94 -0.83 -12.06
CA SER A 19 15.06 -0.21 -11.06
C SER A 19 14.79 1.27 -11.36
N HIS A 20 15.77 2.00 -11.90
CA HIS A 20 15.55 3.35 -12.40
C HIS A 20 14.54 3.35 -13.55
N THR A 21 14.72 2.46 -14.53
CA THR A 21 13.81 2.30 -15.67
C THR A 21 12.40 1.92 -15.21
N ALA A 22 12.26 1.01 -14.23
CA ALA A 22 10.97 0.66 -13.65
C ALA A 22 10.23 1.87 -13.05
N ARG A 23 10.94 2.90 -12.59
CA ARG A 23 10.32 4.11 -12.03
C ARG A 23 9.96 5.15 -13.07
N THR A 24 10.75 5.25 -14.14
CA THR A 24 10.65 6.37 -15.10
C THR A 24 10.05 5.98 -16.45
N ALA A 25 9.99 4.68 -16.78
CA ALA A 25 9.58 4.23 -18.10
C ALA A 25 8.18 4.70 -18.47
N THR A 26 8.01 5.24 -19.66
CA THR A 26 6.70 5.68 -20.16
C THR A 26 6.09 4.68 -21.15
N THR A 27 6.92 3.76 -21.65
CA THR A 27 6.52 2.78 -22.66
C THR A 27 6.88 1.35 -22.24
N LYS A 28 6.16 0.36 -22.78
CA LYS A 28 6.47 -1.06 -22.55
C LYS A 28 7.83 -1.43 -23.13
N GLN A 29 8.25 -0.81 -24.24
CA GLN A 29 9.55 -1.09 -24.88
C GLN A 29 10.73 -0.78 -23.95
N GLU A 30 10.67 0.30 -23.19
CA GLU A 30 11.70 0.64 -22.19
C GLU A 30 11.77 -0.43 -21.08
N LEU A 31 10.62 -0.93 -20.62
CA LEU A 31 10.58 -2.02 -19.63
C LEU A 31 11.12 -3.33 -20.21
N LEU A 32 10.78 -3.67 -21.45
CA LEU A 32 11.30 -4.86 -22.14
C LEU A 32 12.82 -4.76 -22.31
N ALA A 33 13.36 -3.60 -22.69
CA ALA A 33 14.80 -3.38 -22.77
C ALA A 33 15.50 -3.57 -21.42
N ALA A 34 14.87 -3.19 -20.30
CA ALA A 34 15.40 -3.45 -18.97
C ALA A 34 15.40 -4.95 -18.63
N VAL A 35 14.35 -5.70 -19.03
CA VAL A 35 14.30 -7.16 -18.88
C VAL A 35 15.37 -7.84 -19.75
N ASP A 36 15.55 -7.39 -20.99
CA ASP A 36 16.56 -7.92 -21.91
C ASP A 36 17.98 -7.65 -21.40
N ALA A 37 18.24 -6.48 -20.81
CA ALA A 37 19.51 -6.18 -20.14
C ALA A 37 19.78 -7.09 -18.93
N MET A 38 18.73 -7.47 -18.18
CA MET A 38 18.83 -8.46 -17.12
C MET A 38 19.09 -9.87 -17.67
N ALA A 39 18.46 -10.24 -18.79
CA ALA A 39 18.66 -11.53 -19.46
C ALA A 39 20.08 -11.68 -20.04
N ALA A 40 20.64 -10.60 -20.59
CA ALA A 40 21.99 -10.56 -21.12
C ALA A 40 23.08 -10.55 -20.03
N PHE A 41 22.71 -10.53 -18.74
CA PHE A 41 23.67 -10.49 -17.65
C PHE A 41 24.45 -11.83 -17.54
N TYR A 42 25.71 -11.80 -17.96
CA TYR A 42 26.62 -12.93 -17.87
C TYR A 42 26.98 -13.28 -16.41
N GLY A 43 26.63 -14.50 -15.96
CA GLY A 43 27.06 -15.06 -14.67
C GLY A 43 25.96 -15.54 -13.71
N ASN A 44 24.77 -15.87 -14.21
CA ASN A 44 23.54 -16.12 -13.44
C ASN A 44 23.09 -14.87 -12.65
N MET A 45 21.79 -14.55 -12.70
CA MET A 45 21.19 -13.44 -11.93
C MET A 45 21.09 -13.80 -10.44
N GLN A 46 22.23 -14.09 -9.82
CA GLN A 46 22.33 -14.42 -8.40
C GLN A 46 23.56 -13.74 -7.83
N PHE A 47 23.44 -13.25 -6.60
CA PHE A 47 24.58 -12.73 -5.87
C PHE A 47 25.51 -13.87 -5.46
N ASP A 48 26.81 -13.68 -5.66
CA ASP A 48 27.82 -14.50 -5.00
C ASP A 48 27.79 -14.16 -3.50
N ASN A 49 27.26 -15.12 -2.74
CA ASN A 49 27.02 -15.02 -1.31
C ASN A 49 27.98 -15.90 -0.49
N ARG A 50 29.04 -16.45 -1.11
CA ARG A 50 30.02 -17.32 -0.43
C ARG A 50 30.66 -16.64 0.77
N LEU A 51 31.20 -15.43 0.58
CA LEU A 51 31.88 -14.69 1.66
C LEU A 51 30.92 -14.32 2.81
N PRO A 52 29.73 -13.74 2.57
CA PRO A 52 28.76 -13.53 3.65
C PRO A 52 28.38 -14.82 4.39
N TRP A 53 28.13 -15.92 3.68
CA TRP A 53 27.82 -17.20 4.33
C TRP A 53 28.98 -17.71 5.18
N LEU A 54 30.23 -17.63 4.69
CA LEU A 54 31.41 -18.01 5.46
C LEU A 54 31.55 -17.18 6.74
N ILE A 55 31.36 -15.85 6.67
CA ILE A 55 31.40 -14.98 7.86
C ILE A 55 30.31 -15.38 8.85
N ALA A 56 29.07 -15.61 8.39
CA ALA A 56 27.97 -15.99 9.27
C ALA A 56 28.21 -17.35 9.95
N LEU A 57 28.71 -18.34 9.20
CA LEU A 57 28.97 -19.70 9.67
C LEU A 57 30.21 -19.81 10.57
N LEU A 58 31.22 -18.95 10.40
CA LEU A 58 32.41 -18.95 11.25
C LEU A 58 32.22 -18.07 12.49
N CYS A 59 31.80 -16.82 12.31
CA CYS A 59 31.71 -15.87 13.42
C CYS A 59 30.53 -16.14 14.34
N GLY A 60 29.41 -16.67 13.82
CA GLY A 60 28.22 -16.96 14.63
C GLY A 60 28.49 -18.00 15.73
N PRO A 61 28.91 -19.23 15.39
CA PRO A 61 29.23 -20.26 16.37
C PRO A 61 30.36 -19.87 17.31
N LEU A 62 31.41 -19.20 16.82
CA LEU A 62 32.51 -18.73 17.67
C LEU A 62 32.06 -17.68 18.70
N GLY A 63 31.17 -16.76 18.31
CA GLY A 63 30.58 -15.79 19.23
C GLY A 63 29.58 -16.40 20.22
N ILE A 64 28.95 -17.53 19.89
CA ILE A 64 28.11 -18.28 20.83
C ILE A 64 28.99 -19.06 21.82
N ALA A 65 30.03 -19.74 21.33
CA ALA A 65 30.97 -20.50 22.14
C ALA A 65 31.73 -19.61 23.14
N SER A 66 32.01 -18.36 22.79
CA SER A 66 32.62 -17.39 23.70
C SER A 66 31.72 -17.02 24.88
N ILE A 67 30.40 -16.91 24.67
CA ILE A 67 29.43 -16.65 25.73
C ILE A 67 29.31 -17.84 26.68
N THR A 68 29.36 -19.08 26.17
CA THR A 68 29.24 -20.31 26.98
C THR A 68 30.51 -20.65 27.77
N GLY A 69 31.49 -19.74 27.83
CA GLY A 69 32.74 -19.93 28.58
C GLY A 69 33.77 -20.83 27.90
N TYR A 70 33.53 -21.28 26.66
CA TYR A 70 34.44 -22.17 25.94
C TYR A 70 35.81 -21.51 25.65
N LEU A 71 35.86 -20.18 25.61
CA LEU A 71 37.11 -19.41 25.49
C LEU A 71 38.01 -19.48 26.75
N GLN A 72 37.49 -19.93 27.90
CA GLN A 72 38.32 -20.16 29.09
C GLN A 72 39.37 -21.27 28.85
N ALA A 73 39.10 -22.20 27.94
CA ALA A 73 40.07 -23.21 27.52
C ALA A 73 41.28 -22.63 26.75
N TYR A 74 41.22 -21.36 26.34
CA TYR A 74 42.25 -20.68 25.54
C TYR A 74 42.89 -19.50 26.31
N GLU A 75 42.77 -19.48 27.64
CA GLU A 75 43.27 -18.39 28.49
C GLU A 75 44.76 -18.10 28.27
N SER A 76 45.57 -19.15 28.16
CA SER A 76 47.02 -19.08 27.90
C SER A 76 47.39 -18.38 26.59
N MET A 77 46.51 -18.44 25.59
CA MET A 77 46.68 -17.77 24.29
C MET A 77 46.18 -16.32 24.30
N LEU A 78 45.16 -16.01 25.10
CA LEU A 78 44.52 -14.69 25.12
C LEU A 78 45.19 -13.69 26.06
N VAL A 79 45.86 -14.13 27.13
CA VAL A 79 46.57 -13.26 28.09
C VAL A 79 47.68 -12.40 27.45
N PRO A 80 48.57 -12.94 26.58
CA PRO A 80 49.57 -12.13 25.88
C PRO A 80 48.94 -11.06 24.97
N LEU A 81 47.84 -11.42 24.31
CA LEU A 81 47.09 -10.51 23.43
C LEU A 81 46.41 -9.38 24.22
N ALA A 82 45.84 -9.70 25.39
CA ALA A 82 45.25 -8.72 26.29
C ALA A 82 46.28 -7.70 26.79
N LYS A 83 47.47 -8.19 27.18
CA LYS A 83 48.60 -7.31 27.58
C LYS A 83 49.08 -6.42 26.43
N LEU A 84 49.20 -6.96 25.22
CA LEU A 84 49.61 -6.19 24.04
C LEU A 84 48.63 -5.06 23.71
N LEU A 85 47.32 -5.33 23.85
CA LEU A 85 46.26 -4.37 23.57
C LEU A 85 45.95 -3.43 24.74
N GLY A 86 46.65 -3.56 25.88
CA GLY A 86 46.40 -2.76 27.09
C GLY A 86 45.03 -2.99 27.72
N GLN A 87 44.41 -4.15 27.47
CA GLN A 87 43.06 -4.49 27.96
C GLN A 87 43.13 -5.56 29.04
N SER A 88 42.14 -5.57 29.94
CA SER A 88 41.94 -6.74 30.81
C SER A 88 41.41 -7.92 30.00
N LEU A 89 41.74 -9.14 30.42
CA LEU A 89 41.27 -10.36 29.76
C LEU A 89 39.73 -10.40 29.57
N PRO A 90 38.88 -10.06 30.57
CA PRO A 90 37.43 -10.04 30.36
C PRO A 90 36.96 -8.97 29.37
N GLN A 91 37.63 -7.81 29.31
CA GLN A 91 37.32 -6.77 28.31
C GLN A 91 37.63 -7.26 26.89
N LEU A 92 38.79 -7.90 26.70
CA LEU A 92 39.17 -8.46 25.42
C LEU A 92 38.16 -9.53 24.94
N VAL A 93 37.80 -10.48 25.82
CA VAL A 93 36.83 -11.55 25.51
C VAL A 93 35.46 -10.96 25.15
N SER A 94 35.00 -9.95 25.88
CA SER A 94 33.74 -9.25 25.59
C SER A 94 33.77 -8.57 24.22
N ASN A 95 34.83 -7.81 23.92
CA ASN A 95 35.00 -7.12 22.64
C ASN A 95 35.07 -8.09 21.46
N LEU A 96 35.79 -9.20 21.60
CA LEU A 96 35.86 -10.25 20.57
C LEU A 96 34.49 -10.90 20.34
N THR A 97 33.77 -11.21 21.41
CA THR A 97 32.42 -11.77 21.34
C THR A 97 31.47 -10.84 20.59
N LEU A 98 31.45 -9.55 20.96
CA LEU A 98 30.64 -8.54 20.28
C LEU A 98 31.04 -8.36 18.82
N GLY A 99 32.34 -8.37 18.51
CA GLY A 99 32.83 -8.29 17.14
C GLY A 99 32.40 -9.47 16.27
N LEU A 100 32.49 -10.70 16.80
CA LEU A 100 32.07 -11.92 16.10
C LEU A 100 30.57 -11.95 15.85
N LEU A 101 29.77 -11.69 16.89
CA LEU A 101 28.31 -11.63 16.75
C LEU A 101 27.87 -10.50 15.82
N GLY A 102 28.47 -9.32 15.96
CA GLY A 102 28.22 -8.18 15.08
C GLY A 102 28.51 -8.49 13.62
N ALA A 103 29.65 -9.14 13.33
CA ALA A 103 30.00 -9.58 11.97
C ALA A 103 29.01 -10.62 11.41
N ALA A 104 28.59 -11.60 12.22
CA ALA A 104 27.61 -12.60 11.82
C ALA A 104 26.25 -11.97 11.52
N VAL A 105 25.74 -11.11 12.41
CA VAL A 105 24.47 -10.39 12.23
C VAL A 105 24.52 -9.50 10.99
N PHE A 106 25.59 -8.70 10.83
CA PHE A 106 25.77 -7.86 9.65
C PHE A 106 25.76 -8.69 8.36
N SER A 107 26.41 -9.85 8.37
CA SER A 107 26.43 -10.74 7.21
C SER A 107 25.04 -11.29 6.86
N LEU A 108 24.26 -11.71 7.86
CA LEU A 108 22.87 -12.15 7.67
C LEU A 108 21.98 -11.03 7.11
N ILE A 109 22.16 -9.78 7.58
CA ILE A 109 21.46 -8.62 7.04
C ILE A 109 21.79 -8.43 5.55
N VAL A 110 23.07 -8.53 5.16
CA VAL A 110 23.49 -8.42 3.76
C VAL A 110 22.86 -9.51 2.89
N LEU A 111 22.82 -10.76 3.36
CA LEU A 111 22.17 -11.88 2.66
C LEU A 111 20.67 -11.63 2.47
N TYR A 112 20.00 -11.17 3.53
CA TYR A 112 18.57 -10.86 3.52
C TYR A 112 18.23 -9.73 2.54
N GLN A 113 19.00 -8.64 2.56
CA GLN A 113 18.82 -7.53 1.63
C GLN A 113 19.01 -7.97 0.18
N ARG A 114 20.06 -8.74 -0.11
CA ARG A 114 20.35 -9.25 -1.47
C ARG A 114 19.24 -10.16 -1.99
N LYS A 115 18.65 -10.99 -1.13
CA LYS A 115 17.54 -11.89 -1.49
C LYS A 115 16.32 -11.14 -2.01
N LYS A 116 16.08 -9.91 -1.54
CA LYS A 116 14.91 -9.10 -1.94
C LYS A 116 15.10 -8.29 -3.22
N LEU A 117 16.33 -8.05 -3.67
CA LEU A 117 16.58 -7.11 -4.77
C LEU A 117 15.94 -7.53 -6.10
N ILE A 118 16.03 -8.82 -6.47
CA ILE A 118 15.47 -9.33 -7.72
C ILE A 118 13.94 -9.42 -7.65
N PRO A 119 13.32 -9.99 -6.59
CA PRO A 119 11.86 -9.97 -6.45
C PRO A 119 11.27 -8.56 -6.41
N ASN A 120 11.92 -7.62 -5.72
CA ASN A 120 11.46 -6.23 -5.68
C ASN A 120 11.55 -5.59 -7.07
N LEU A 121 12.65 -5.79 -7.81
CA LEU A 121 12.75 -5.29 -9.17
C LEU A 121 11.68 -5.91 -10.10
N ALA A 122 11.41 -7.21 -9.95
CA ALA A 122 10.34 -7.88 -10.69
C ALA A 122 8.99 -7.23 -10.40
N HIS A 123 8.71 -6.93 -9.13
CA HIS A 123 7.51 -6.22 -8.72
C HIS A 123 7.45 -4.81 -9.29
N ASP A 124 8.51 -4.00 -9.15
CA ASP A 124 8.59 -2.63 -9.66
C ASP A 124 8.35 -2.59 -11.20
N LEU A 125 8.96 -3.52 -11.96
CA LEU A 125 8.78 -3.61 -13.41
C LEU A 125 7.35 -3.99 -13.80
N ALA A 126 6.77 -4.97 -13.11
CA ALA A 126 5.40 -5.42 -13.36
C ALA A 126 4.36 -4.37 -12.94
N GLU A 127 4.61 -3.67 -11.84
CA GLU A 127 3.80 -2.54 -11.39
C GLU A 127 3.83 -1.41 -12.41
N ARG A 128 5.01 -1.03 -12.91
CA ARG A 128 5.08 -0.02 -13.97
C ARG A 128 4.40 -0.47 -15.24
N SER A 129 4.55 -1.74 -15.61
CA SER A 129 3.84 -2.33 -16.75
C SER A 129 2.34 -2.29 -16.55
N SER A 130 1.83 -2.44 -15.32
CA SER A 130 0.39 -2.40 -15.06
C SER A 130 -0.17 -0.99 -15.22
N LEU A 131 0.55 0.03 -14.73
CA LEU A 131 0.19 1.43 -14.96
C LEU A 131 0.12 1.76 -16.45
N ILE A 132 1.16 1.41 -17.21
CA ILE A 132 1.22 1.66 -18.66
C ILE A 132 0.09 0.91 -19.38
N THR A 133 -0.16 -0.34 -19.02
CA THR A 133 -1.22 -1.17 -19.63
C THR A 133 -2.61 -0.60 -19.35
N ALA A 134 -2.84 -0.07 -18.15
CA ALA A 134 -4.10 0.55 -17.75
C ALA A 134 -4.21 2.05 -18.13
N GLY A 135 -3.21 2.62 -18.81
CA GLY A 135 -3.19 4.04 -19.18
C GLY A 135 -3.12 5.01 -17.99
N LEU A 136 -2.59 4.54 -16.85
CA LEU A 136 -2.50 5.32 -15.61
C LEU A 136 -1.28 6.22 -15.60
N GLN A 137 -1.47 7.45 -15.10
CA GLN A 137 -0.43 8.45 -14.94
C GLN A 137 -0.25 8.79 -13.46
N GLU A 138 1.00 8.90 -13.01
CA GLU A 138 1.25 9.29 -11.62
C GLU A 138 0.97 10.77 -11.41
N ILE A 139 0.30 11.09 -10.31
CA ILE A 139 0.14 12.45 -9.82
C ILE A 139 1.22 12.67 -8.76
N PRO A 140 2.08 13.68 -8.91
CA PRO A 140 3.04 14.04 -7.87
C PRO A 140 2.31 14.33 -6.56
N VAL A 141 2.60 13.53 -5.53
CA VAL A 141 2.16 13.82 -4.17
C VAL A 141 3.15 14.81 -3.57
N THR A 142 3.07 16.05 -4.03
CA THR A 142 3.85 17.17 -3.51
C THR A 142 2.95 18.03 -2.65
N ASP A 143 3.38 18.24 -1.41
CA ASP A 143 2.73 19.10 -0.42
C ASP A 143 1.33 18.65 0.03
N GLY A 144 0.98 18.97 1.28
CA GLY A 144 -0.28 18.55 1.89
C GLY A 144 -1.54 19.15 1.25
N GLN A 145 -1.44 19.92 0.16
CA GLN A 145 -2.57 20.57 -0.51
C GLN A 145 -3.56 19.57 -1.11
N LEU A 146 -3.05 18.55 -1.82
CA LEU A 146 -3.89 17.52 -2.43
C LEU A 146 -4.74 16.80 -1.37
N LEU A 147 -4.10 16.41 -0.26
CA LEU A 147 -4.80 15.80 0.86
C LEU A 147 -5.79 16.77 1.53
N LYS A 148 -5.42 18.04 1.73
CA LYS A 148 -6.34 19.05 2.29
C LYS A 148 -7.59 19.23 1.43
N GLY A 149 -7.46 19.22 0.10
CA GLY A 149 -8.60 19.27 -0.81
C GLY A 149 -9.52 18.07 -0.62
N LEU A 150 -8.96 16.86 -0.59
CA LEU A 150 -9.72 15.63 -0.33
C LEU A 150 -10.40 15.63 1.04
N GLN A 151 -9.75 16.16 2.07
CA GLN A 151 -10.32 16.29 3.42
C GLN A 151 -11.45 17.32 3.51
N ALA A 152 -11.40 18.36 2.69
CA ALA A 152 -12.46 19.36 2.64
C ALA A 152 -13.73 18.80 2.01
N GLU A 153 -13.60 17.79 1.14
CA GLU A 153 -14.72 17.22 0.40
C GLU A 153 -15.24 15.89 0.96
N PHE A 154 -14.34 15.02 1.41
CA PHE A 154 -14.66 13.64 1.79
C PHE A 154 -14.20 13.36 3.22
N ARG A 155 -15.14 12.88 4.06
CA ARG A 155 -14.87 12.60 5.47
C ARG A 155 -13.94 11.41 5.64
N ASP A 156 -13.90 10.47 4.68
CA ASP A 156 -13.02 9.31 4.76
C ASP A 156 -11.52 9.66 4.85
N TYR A 157 -11.13 10.83 4.36
CA TYR A 157 -9.74 11.33 4.45
C TYR A 157 -9.37 11.96 5.80
N VAL A 158 -10.34 12.06 6.72
CA VAL A 158 -10.13 12.54 8.09
C VAL A 158 -9.80 11.38 9.06
N ARG A 159 -9.55 10.17 8.54
CA ARG A 159 -9.01 9.03 9.31
C ARG A 159 -7.67 9.35 9.96
N GLY A 160 -7.40 8.71 11.10
CA GLY A 160 -6.20 8.93 11.90
C GLY A 160 -6.36 10.09 12.89
N ASN A 161 -5.82 9.92 14.10
CA ASN A 161 -5.75 10.99 15.10
C ASN A 161 -4.32 11.52 15.33
N HIS A 162 -3.29 10.96 14.67
CA HIS A 162 -1.89 11.37 14.86
C HIS A 162 -1.21 11.87 13.58
N LYS A 163 -0.94 10.97 12.63
CA LYS A 163 -0.28 11.30 11.35
C LYS A 163 -1.15 10.79 10.21
N ARG A 164 -1.14 11.51 9.10
CA ARG A 164 -1.73 11.04 7.84
C ARG A 164 -1.11 11.73 6.64
N PHE A 165 -0.97 11.01 5.53
CA PHE A 165 -0.44 11.52 4.28
C PHE A 165 -0.82 10.58 3.14
N LEU A 166 -0.80 11.10 1.91
CA LEU A 166 -0.94 10.26 0.72
C LEU A 166 0.41 9.63 0.41
N ARG A 167 0.46 8.31 0.24
CA ARG A 167 1.66 7.58 -0.21
C ARG A 167 1.82 7.65 -1.72
N ARG A 168 0.70 7.62 -2.43
CA ARG A 168 0.67 7.59 -3.88
C ARG A 168 -0.66 8.12 -4.41
N ALA A 169 -0.61 8.72 -5.58
CA ALA A 169 -1.77 9.15 -6.34
C ALA A 169 -1.54 8.83 -7.82
N VAL A 170 -2.56 8.31 -8.50
CA VAL A 170 -2.55 8.11 -9.95
C VAL A 170 -3.88 8.55 -10.55
N GLN A 171 -3.88 8.92 -11.82
CA GLN A 171 -5.07 9.25 -12.57
C GLN A 171 -5.22 8.37 -13.79
N GLY A 172 -6.46 8.15 -14.20
CA GLY A 172 -6.80 7.42 -15.41
C GLY A 172 -8.11 7.94 -16.01
N HIS A 173 -8.41 7.39 -17.18
CA HIS A 173 -9.67 7.61 -17.87
C HIS A 173 -10.35 6.27 -18.09
N TYR A 174 -11.63 6.18 -17.78
CA TYR A 174 -12.44 5.00 -18.03
C TYR A 174 -13.42 5.30 -19.16
N GLN A 175 -13.48 4.38 -20.12
CA GLN A 175 -14.42 4.42 -21.25
C GLN A 175 -15.35 3.22 -21.15
N GLY A 176 -16.56 3.44 -20.64
CA GLY A 176 -17.62 2.46 -20.67
C GLY A 176 -18.49 2.58 -21.91
N ARG A 177 -19.57 1.80 -21.94
CA ARG A 177 -20.53 1.79 -23.05
C ARG A 177 -21.34 3.09 -23.15
N LEU A 178 -21.92 3.53 -22.03
CA LEU A 178 -22.75 4.75 -21.97
C LEU A 178 -21.98 5.97 -21.45
N HIS A 179 -21.25 5.79 -20.35
CA HIS A 179 -20.46 6.86 -19.73
C HIS A 179 -18.96 6.67 -19.87
N SER A 180 -18.26 7.79 -19.98
CA SER A 180 -16.81 7.91 -19.81
C SER A 180 -16.53 8.90 -18.68
N PHE A 181 -15.54 8.62 -17.85
CA PHE A 181 -15.19 9.51 -16.75
C PHE A 181 -13.70 9.45 -16.44
N ASN A 182 -13.19 10.57 -15.91
CA ASN A 182 -11.87 10.60 -15.31
C ASN A 182 -11.97 10.07 -13.89
N TYR A 183 -10.91 9.39 -13.45
CA TYR A 183 -10.81 8.94 -12.07
C TYR A 183 -9.41 9.17 -11.55
N ARG A 184 -9.33 9.36 -10.23
CA ARG A 184 -8.08 9.45 -9.49
C ARG A 184 -8.09 8.39 -8.41
N TRP A 185 -7.03 7.59 -8.36
CA TRP A 185 -6.80 6.65 -7.29
C TRP A 185 -5.83 7.24 -6.27
N TYR A 186 -6.12 7.04 -4.99
CA TYR A 186 -5.30 7.50 -3.88
C TYR A 186 -5.02 6.38 -2.87
N HIS A 187 -3.79 6.37 -2.38
CA HIS A 187 -3.36 5.56 -1.24
C HIS A 187 -3.12 6.47 -0.04
N LEU A 188 -4.10 6.51 0.86
CA LEU A 188 -4.00 7.22 2.13
C LEU A 188 -3.34 6.31 3.17
N HIS A 189 -2.35 6.85 3.86
CA HIS A 189 -1.78 6.24 5.05
C HIS A 189 -2.12 7.09 6.27
N TYR A 190 -2.52 6.45 7.37
CA TYR A 190 -2.87 7.14 8.61
C TYR A 190 -2.49 6.35 9.86
N VAL A 191 -2.34 7.07 10.97
CA VAL A 191 -1.90 6.53 12.26
C VAL A 191 -2.89 6.90 13.34
N ASP A 192 -3.34 5.91 14.09
CA ASP A 192 -4.07 6.08 15.34
C ASP A 192 -3.11 5.93 16.53
N LYS A 193 -3.08 6.95 17.38
CA LYS A 193 -2.41 6.97 18.67
C LYS A 193 -3.43 6.62 19.74
N GLN A 194 -3.16 5.58 20.50
CA GLN A 194 -3.92 5.19 21.67
C GLN A 194 -3.04 5.33 22.91
N SER A 195 -3.61 5.85 24.00
CA SER A 195 -2.93 5.94 25.29
C SER A 195 -3.78 5.22 26.33
N HIS A 196 -3.22 4.19 26.94
CA HIS A 196 -3.87 3.46 28.04
C HIS A 196 -2.99 3.51 29.28
N GLN A 197 -3.61 3.48 30.46
CA GLN A 197 -2.87 3.36 31.71
C GLN A 197 -2.63 1.89 32.00
N GLU A 198 -1.37 1.52 32.20
CA GLU A 198 -0.98 0.23 32.75
C GLU A 198 -0.61 0.42 34.21
N THR A 199 -1.19 -0.39 35.08
CA THR A 199 -0.88 -0.38 36.51
C THR A 199 0.09 -1.53 36.79
N GLU A 200 1.31 -1.20 37.18
CA GLU A 200 2.30 -2.18 37.63
C GLU A 200 2.36 -2.18 39.16
N SER A 201 2.40 -3.36 39.77
CA SER A 201 2.62 -3.48 41.21
C SER A 201 4.06 -3.11 41.54
N ASP A 202 4.26 -2.27 42.56
CA ASP A 202 5.60 -1.86 42.99
C ASP A 202 6.31 -2.88 43.91
N GLY A 203 5.69 -4.04 44.12
CA GLY A 203 6.22 -5.12 44.97
C GLY A 203 6.26 -4.81 46.47
N LYS A 204 5.77 -3.64 46.91
CA LYS A 204 5.72 -3.21 48.33
C LYS A 204 4.31 -2.91 48.83
N GLY A 205 3.28 -3.30 48.06
CA GLY A 205 1.88 -3.06 48.39
C GLY A 205 1.29 -1.78 47.79
N GLY A 206 2.03 -1.08 46.94
CA GLY A 206 1.54 0.05 46.14
C GLY A 206 1.39 -0.29 44.65
N THR A 207 0.79 0.64 43.92
CA THR A 207 0.57 0.55 42.47
C THR A 207 1.15 1.77 41.79
N ASN A 208 1.98 1.55 40.77
CA ASN A 208 2.48 2.60 39.90
C ASN A 208 1.67 2.57 38.60
N SER A 209 1.07 3.72 38.25
CA SER A 209 0.36 3.87 36.98
C SER A 209 1.32 4.45 35.93
N LYS A 210 1.52 3.73 34.82
CA LYS A 210 2.32 4.15 33.69
C LYS A 210 1.41 4.39 32.50
N THR A 211 1.51 5.56 31.88
CA THR A 211 0.82 5.81 30.61
C THR A 211 1.62 5.17 29.48
N VAL A 212 1.06 4.17 28.83
CA VAL A 212 1.63 3.53 27.64
C VAL A 212 0.93 4.11 26.41
N THR A 213 1.71 4.48 25.41
CA THR A 213 1.21 5.02 24.14
C THR A 213 1.55 4.06 23.02
N SER A 214 0.55 3.55 22.33
CA SER A 214 0.69 2.73 21.13
C SER A 214 0.34 3.54 19.88
N TYR A 215 1.00 3.22 18.77
CA TYR A 215 0.73 3.78 17.45
C TYR A 215 0.39 2.64 16.52
N GLN A 216 -0.80 2.68 15.93
CA GLN A 216 -1.25 1.71 14.95
C GLN A 216 -1.36 2.38 13.59
N GLU A 217 -0.65 1.82 12.62
CA GLU A 217 -0.62 2.31 11.24
C GLU A 217 -1.64 1.57 10.37
N TYR A 218 -2.26 2.29 9.45
CA TYR A 218 -3.27 1.77 8.54
C TYR A 218 -3.13 2.38 7.15
N ASP A 219 -3.65 1.67 6.16
CA ASP A 219 -3.75 2.10 4.78
C ASP A 219 -5.22 2.08 4.34
N ARG A 220 -5.61 3.06 3.52
CA ARG A 220 -6.94 3.18 2.92
C ARG A 220 -6.78 3.54 1.46
N TYR A 221 -7.48 2.83 0.58
CA TYR A 221 -7.43 3.04 -0.86
C TYR A 221 -8.73 3.66 -1.33
N SER A 222 -8.69 4.49 -2.35
CA SER A 222 -9.90 5.11 -2.88
C SER A 222 -9.82 5.45 -4.37
N LEU A 223 -10.98 5.50 -5.00
CA LEU A 223 -11.23 6.05 -6.32
C LEU A 223 -12.11 7.29 -6.17
N VAL A 224 -11.61 8.45 -6.61
CA VAL A 224 -12.36 9.70 -6.71
C VAL A 224 -12.71 9.96 -8.16
N ILE A 225 -13.99 10.14 -8.43
CA ILE A 225 -14.58 10.12 -9.77
C ILE A 225 -15.53 11.29 -9.94
N ASP A 226 -15.52 11.92 -11.11
CA ASP A 226 -16.55 12.90 -11.48
C ASP A 226 -17.88 12.17 -11.64
N PHE A 227 -18.84 12.46 -10.76
CA PHE A 227 -20.09 11.70 -10.61
C PHE A 227 -21.28 12.66 -10.37
N PRO A 228 -21.77 13.34 -11.42
CA PRO A 228 -22.78 14.41 -11.27
C PRO A 228 -24.20 13.90 -10.94
N TRP A 229 -24.47 12.59 -11.11
CA TRP A 229 -25.81 12.01 -11.03
C TRP A 229 -26.35 11.86 -9.60
N VAL A 230 -25.46 11.82 -8.60
CA VAL A 230 -25.82 11.67 -7.19
C VAL A 230 -25.01 12.65 -6.37
N GLN A 231 -25.67 13.34 -5.44
CA GLN A 231 -25.04 14.33 -4.57
C GLN A 231 -25.57 14.21 -3.15
N GLY A 232 -24.71 14.46 -2.16
CA GLY A 232 -25.09 14.54 -0.76
C GLY A 232 -25.60 13.22 -0.18
N ILE A 233 -25.03 12.10 -0.62
CA ILE A 233 -25.32 10.74 -0.13
C ILE A 233 -24.04 10.14 0.43
N ALA A 234 -24.15 9.37 1.52
CA ALA A 234 -23.05 8.57 2.03
C ALA A 234 -23.52 7.16 2.38
N LEU A 235 -22.70 6.19 1.99
CA LEU A 235 -22.81 4.78 2.32
C LEU A 235 -21.58 4.41 3.14
N GLY A 236 -21.75 4.27 4.46
CA GLY A 236 -20.71 3.70 5.32
C GLY A 236 -20.81 2.18 5.27
N GLY A 237 -19.77 1.49 4.79
CA GLY A 237 -19.72 0.03 4.77
C GLY A 237 -18.75 -0.51 5.81
N GLY A 238 -19.28 -1.29 6.75
CA GLY A 238 -18.48 -1.99 7.74
C GLY A 238 -19.15 -2.13 9.10
N SER A 239 -19.06 -3.34 9.67
CA SER A 239 -19.33 -3.57 11.09
C SER A 239 -18.07 -3.26 11.89
N GLY A 240 -18.05 -2.18 12.70
CA GLY A 240 -16.88 -1.89 13.53
C GLY A 240 -16.69 -0.45 14.02
N GLY A 241 -17.76 0.31 14.25
CA GLY A 241 -17.70 1.65 14.88
C GLY A 241 -17.06 2.78 14.05
N ARG A 242 -16.31 2.47 12.97
CA ARG A 242 -15.69 3.46 12.07
C ARG A 242 -16.50 3.74 10.80
N SER A 243 -17.53 2.94 10.52
CA SER A 243 -18.45 3.15 9.39
C SER A 243 -19.26 4.43 9.51
N SER A 244 -19.53 4.91 10.73
CA SER A 244 -20.27 6.16 10.97
C SER A 244 -19.46 7.42 10.68
N MET A 245 -18.18 7.31 10.35
CA MET A 245 -17.33 8.48 10.11
C MET A 245 -17.75 9.25 8.86
N VAL A 246 -18.30 8.53 7.87
CA VAL A 246 -18.81 9.12 6.62
C VAL A 246 -20.30 9.48 6.69
N ASP A 247 -21.00 9.04 7.74
CA ASP A 247 -22.45 9.20 7.85
C ASP A 247 -22.86 10.69 7.89
N LEU A 248 -23.89 11.01 7.12
CA LEU A 248 -24.56 12.31 7.09
C LEU A 248 -25.73 12.34 8.09
N GLU A 249 -26.36 13.51 8.22
CA GLU A 249 -27.38 13.79 9.24
C GLU A 249 -28.61 12.86 9.13
N HIS A 250 -29.12 12.64 7.92
CA HIS A 250 -30.36 11.89 7.74
C HIS A 250 -30.10 10.44 7.37
N ARG A 251 -30.40 9.53 8.28
CA ARG A 251 -30.33 8.09 8.05
C ARG A 251 -31.59 7.56 7.37
N PHE A 252 -31.41 6.63 6.44
CA PHE A 252 -32.48 5.95 5.74
C PHE A 252 -32.35 4.43 5.90
N LYS A 253 -33.48 3.76 6.12
CA LYS A 253 -33.57 2.30 6.21
C LYS A 253 -34.25 1.77 4.95
N THR A 254 -33.61 0.81 4.29
CA THR A 254 -34.16 0.22 3.06
C THR A 254 -35.11 -0.93 3.39
N ALA A 255 -35.81 -1.46 2.38
CA ALA A 255 -36.58 -2.70 2.54
C ALA A 255 -35.68 -3.96 2.56
N SER A 256 -34.38 -3.83 2.29
CA SER A 256 -33.43 -4.94 2.23
C SER A 256 -32.61 -5.03 3.51
N ASN A 257 -32.89 -6.06 4.31
CA ASN A 257 -32.11 -6.35 5.52
C ASN A 257 -30.64 -6.65 5.22
N ASP A 258 -30.34 -7.23 4.06
CA ASP A 258 -28.97 -7.54 3.65
C ASP A 258 -28.19 -6.26 3.35
N PHE A 259 -28.83 -5.31 2.66
CA PHE A 259 -28.25 -3.99 2.43
C PHE A 259 -28.01 -3.24 3.74
N ASP A 260 -29.02 -3.20 4.60
CA ASP A 260 -28.95 -2.49 5.89
C ASP A 260 -27.94 -3.10 6.89
N ARG A 261 -27.48 -4.33 6.61
CA ARG A 261 -26.38 -4.99 7.33
C ARG A 261 -25.03 -4.65 6.71
N ALA A 262 -24.97 -4.53 5.39
CA ALA A 262 -23.76 -4.17 4.65
C ALA A 262 -23.41 -2.68 4.79
N PHE A 263 -24.42 -1.80 4.74
CA PHE A 263 -24.26 -0.35 4.69
C PHE A 263 -25.16 0.42 5.66
N SER A 264 -24.66 1.55 6.13
CA SER A 264 -25.44 2.67 6.64
C SER A 264 -25.69 3.67 5.51
N LEU A 265 -26.93 3.78 5.03
CA LEU A 265 -27.31 4.80 4.05
C LEU A 265 -27.75 6.09 4.76
N THR A 266 -27.04 7.17 4.45
CA THR A 266 -27.32 8.50 4.98
C THR A 266 -27.26 9.56 3.88
N GLY A 267 -27.87 10.71 4.11
CA GLY A 267 -27.96 11.77 3.10
C GLY A 267 -28.24 13.16 3.66
N SER A 268 -28.22 14.15 2.77
CA SER A 268 -28.63 15.53 3.05
C SER A 268 -30.12 15.68 3.33
N THR A 269 -30.95 14.75 2.83
CA THR A 269 -32.37 14.63 3.16
C THR A 269 -32.79 13.15 3.09
N VAL A 270 -33.85 12.80 3.81
CA VAL A 270 -34.46 11.46 3.72
C VAL A 270 -34.95 11.14 2.30
N MET A 271 -35.46 12.16 1.58
CA MET A 271 -35.94 12.01 0.20
C MET A 271 -34.81 11.71 -0.77
N ALA A 272 -33.64 12.35 -0.62
CA ALA A 272 -32.47 12.05 -1.43
C ALA A 272 -32.04 10.58 -1.26
N CYS A 273 -32.01 10.08 -0.02
CA CYS A 273 -31.75 8.67 0.25
C CYS A 273 -32.78 7.74 -0.39
N ALA A 274 -34.07 8.07 -0.31
CA ALA A 274 -35.14 7.28 -0.92
C ALA A 274 -35.00 7.20 -2.45
N ARG A 275 -34.66 8.32 -3.10
CA ARG A 275 -34.39 8.37 -4.56
C ARG A 275 -33.14 7.59 -4.95
N PHE A 276 -32.12 7.60 -4.09
CA PHE A 276 -30.90 6.82 -4.29
C PHE A 276 -31.16 5.32 -4.16
N ALA A 277 -31.97 4.90 -3.18
CA ALA A 277 -32.25 3.50 -2.86
C ALA A 277 -33.22 2.80 -3.84
N LYS A 278 -33.01 2.98 -5.16
CA LYS A 278 -33.73 2.20 -6.20
C LYS A 278 -33.41 0.71 -5.98
N PRO A 279 -34.36 -0.23 -6.22
CA PRO A 279 -34.11 -1.67 -6.01
C PRO A 279 -32.87 -2.20 -6.76
N VAL A 280 -32.63 -1.72 -7.99
CA VAL A 280 -31.46 -2.08 -8.80
C VAL A 280 -30.15 -1.59 -8.17
N THR A 281 -30.14 -0.36 -7.64
CA THR A 281 -29.00 0.23 -6.93
C THR A 281 -28.69 -0.55 -5.66
N VAL A 282 -29.72 -0.89 -4.88
CA VAL A 282 -29.59 -1.67 -3.64
C VAL A 282 -28.95 -3.04 -3.91
N LEU A 283 -29.41 -3.77 -4.91
CA LEU A 283 -28.86 -5.07 -5.29
C LEU A 283 -27.40 -4.96 -5.78
N HIS A 284 -27.13 -3.95 -6.61
CA HIS A 284 -25.79 -3.68 -7.11
C HIS A 284 -24.79 -3.39 -5.99
N LEU A 285 -25.17 -2.56 -5.02
CA LEU A 285 -24.31 -2.22 -3.88
C LEU A 285 -24.06 -3.41 -2.95
N ILE A 286 -25.05 -4.29 -2.74
CA ILE A 286 -24.84 -5.54 -1.98
C ILE A 286 -23.75 -6.38 -2.64
N GLU A 287 -23.77 -6.50 -3.97
CA GLU A 287 -22.76 -7.28 -4.69
C GLU A 287 -21.38 -6.62 -4.62
N LEU A 288 -21.32 -5.29 -4.79
CA LEU A 288 -20.07 -4.53 -4.60
C LEU A 288 -19.47 -4.74 -3.20
N HIS A 289 -20.31 -4.80 -2.16
CA HIS A 289 -19.86 -5.04 -0.79
C HIS A 289 -19.24 -6.42 -0.59
N ARG A 290 -19.67 -7.45 -1.35
CA ARG A 290 -19.07 -8.80 -1.24
C ARG A 290 -17.65 -8.86 -1.80
N GLN A 291 -17.30 -7.91 -2.66
CA GLN A 291 -16.02 -7.87 -3.37
C GLN A 291 -14.99 -6.94 -2.71
N LEU A 292 -15.43 -6.15 -1.72
CA LEU A 292 -14.63 -5.14 -1.05
C LEU A 292 -14.67 -5.27 0.46
N GLU A 293 -13.52 -5.09 1.08
CA GLU A 293 -13.38 -4.98 2.53
C GLU A 293 -13.67 -3.54 2.96
N THR A 294 -14.71 -3.39 3.78
CA THR A 294 -15.19 -2.13 4.39
C THR A 294 -15.38 -0.97 3.40
N PRO A 295 -16.13 -1.16 2.29
CA PRO A 295 -16.28 -0.12 1.28
C PRO A 295 -17.10 1.08 1.79
N ASN A 296 -16.64 2.30 1.54
CA ASN A 296 -17.43 3.51 1.72
C ASN A 296 -17.69 4.16 0.37
N LEU A 297 -18.88 4.74 0.19
CA LEU A 297 -19.17 5.61 -0.95
C LEU A 297 -19.65 6.95 -0.42
N GLU A 298 -18.91 8.01 -0.72
CA GLU A 298 -19.29 9.39 -0.41
C GLU A 298 -19.56 10.15 -1.70
N PHE A 299 -20.80 10.57 -1.90
CA PHE A 299 -21.21 11.42 -3.01
C PHE A 299 -21.24 12.87 -2.50
N SER A 300 -20.27 13.66 -2.93
CA SER A 300 -20.11 15.03 -2.47
C SER A 300 -21.22 15.94 -3.03
N GLN A 301 -21.36 17.13 -2.45
CA GLN A 301 -22.27 18.15 -2.98
C GLN A 301 -21.77 18.74 -4.31
N ASN A 302 -20.50 18.54 -4.65
CA ASN A 302 -19.88 19.06 -5.87
C ASN A 302 -20.01 18.09 -7.06
N GLY A 303 -20.70 16.97 -6.89
CA GLY A 303 -20.86 15.95 -7.94
C GLY A 303 -19.61 15.10 -8.13
N HIS A 304 -18.89 14.77 -7.05
CA HIS A 304 -17.82 13.77 -7.07
C HIS A 304 -18.18 12.57 -6.19
N LEU A 305 -17.76 11.37 -6.60
CA LEU A 305 -17.85 10.15 -5.81
C LEU A 305 -16.46 9.80 -5.27
N CYS A 306 -16.35 9.57 -3.97
CA CYS A 306 -15.23 8.84 -3.36
C CYS A 306 -15.69 7.42 -2.99
N LEU A 307 -15.19 6.42 -3.71
CA LEU A 307 -15.31 5.00 -3.35
C LEU A 307 -14.03 4.56 -2.66
N SER A 308 -14.07 4.26 -1.37
CA SER A 308 -12.90 3.83 -0.59
C SER A 308 -13.03 2.46 0.03
N CYS A 309 -11.93 1.74 0.20
CA CYS A 309 -11.89 0.38 0.77
C CYS A 309 -10.51 0.04 1.35
N ASP A 310 -10.41 -1.08 2.06
CA ASP A 310 -9.14 -1.55 2.64
C ASP A 310 -8.30 -2.39 1.65
N ASN A 311 -8.91 -2.93 0.60
CA ASN A 311 -8.17 -3.66 -0.45
C ASN A 311 -7.57 -2.69 -1.48
N ASN A 312 -6.36 -2.97 -1.97
CA ASN A 312 -5.70 -2.15 -3.00
C ASN A 312 -6.20 -2.52 -4.41
N PRO A 313 -7.00 -1.67 -5.10
CA PRO A 313 -7.49 -1.95 -6.45
C PRO A 313 -6.40 -2.03 -7.52
N LEU A 314 -5.23 -1.41 -7.27
CA LEU A 314 -4.06 -1.50 -8.15
C LEU A 314 -3.19 -2.73 -7.84
N GLY A 315 -3.64 -3.60 -6.93
CA GLY A 315 -2.98 -4.86 -6.63
C GLY A 315 -3.00 -5.82 -7.83
N PHE A 316 -1.88 -6.48 -8.06
CA PHE A 316 -1.74 -7.55 -9.05
C PHE A 316 -0.93 -8.71 -8.47
N LYS A 317 -1.06 -9.89 -9.09
CA LYS A 317 -0.30 -11.08 -8.71
C LYS A 317 0.75 -11.39 -9.76
N LEU A 318 2.01 -11.47 -9.35
CA LEU A 318 3.09 -11.96 -10.20
C LEU A 318 2.94 -13.48 -10.44
N THR A 319 2.97 -13.89 -11.70
CA THR A 319 2.84 -15.30 -12.12
C THR A 319 4.20 -15.96 -12.42
N CYS A 320 5.24 -15.16 -12.60
CA CYS A 320 6.60 -15.62 -12.89
C CYS A 320 7.67 -14.79 -12.15
N GLU A 321 8.87 -15.36 -12.06
CA GLU A 321 10.04 -14.69 -11.48
C GLU A 321 10.87 -14.03 -12.59
N LEU A 322 11.54 -12.91 -12.29
CA LEU A 322 12.44 -12.24 -13.22
C LEU A 322 13.63 -13.11 -13.68
N THR A 323 14.00 -14.13 -12.89
CA THR A 323 15.01 -15.13 -13.25
C THR A 323 14.62 -15.96 -14.47
N ARG A 324 13.31 -16.16 -14.71
CA ARG A 324 12.73 -16.75 -15.93
C ARG A 324 12.46 -15.65 -16.95
N THR A 325 13.51 -15.11 -17.56
CA THR A 325 13.44 -13.88 -18.34
C THR A 325 12.53 -13.98 -19.56
N SER A 326 12.43 -15.12 -20.22
CA SER A 326 11.48 -15.34 -21.33
C SER A 326 10.02 -15.18 -20.87
N ASP A 327 9.65 -15.84 -19.78
CA ASP A 327 8.30 -15.82 -19.21
C ASP A 327 7.97 -14.41 -18.71
N PHE A 328 8.93 -13.78 -18.03
CA PHE A 328 8.77 -12.42 -17.51
C PHE A 328 8.68 -11.38 -18.63
N ARG A 329 9.44 -11.55 -19.72
CA ARG A 329 9.34 -10.70 -20.89
C ARG A 329 7.96 -10.80 -21.54
N LEU A 330 7.43 -12.02 -21.70
CA LEU A 330 6.06 -12.23 -22.21
C LEU A 330 4.99 -11.60 -21.30
N LEU A 331 5.18 -11.64 -19.98
CA LEU A 331 4.29 -10.96 -19.02
C LEU A 331 4.24 -9.45 -19.28
N ILE A 332 5.39 -8.79 -19.46
CA ILE A 332 5.45 -7.34 -19.72
C ILE A 332 4.89 -7.00 -21.11
N GLU A 333 5.15 -7.84 -22.11
CA GLU A 333 4.67 -7.67 -23.48
C GLU A 333 3.13 -7.70 -23.53
N HIS A 334 2.51 -8.77 -22.99
CA HIS A 334 1.05 -8.85 -22.86
C HIS A 334 0.49 -7.71 -21.99
N GLY A 335 1.24 -7.30 -20.97
CA GLY A 335 0.83 -6.29 -20.01
C GLY A 335 0.24 -6.91 -18.75
N VAL A 336 0.49 -6.23 -17.64
CA VAL A 336 0.02 -6.67 -16.33
C VAL A 336 -1.34 -6.04 -16.08
N HIS A 337 -2.39 -6.85 -15.99
CA HIS A 337 -3.74 -6.37 -15.79
C HIS A 337 -4.04 -6.07 -14.31
N LEU A 338 -4.94 -5.12 -14.09
CA LEU A 338 -5.46 -4.71 -12.78
C LEU A 338 -6.93 -5.13 -12.67
N PRO A 339 -7.21 -6.40 -12.33
CA PRO A 339 -8.56 -6.94 -12.39
C PRO A 339 -9.50 -6.23 -11.41
N GLN A 340 -9.04 -5.95 -10.18
CA GLN A 340 -9.87 -5.29 -9.18
C GLN A 340 -10.22 -3.86 -9.59
N LEU A 341 -9.26 -3.09 -10.12
CA LEU A 341 -9.54 -1.77 -10.69
C LEU A 341 -10.62 -1.83 -11.78
N THR A 342 -10.52 -2.79 -12.70
CA THR A 342 -11.48 -2.95 -13.81
C THR A 342 -12.89 -3.20 -13.26
N VAL A 343 -13.04 -4.15 -12.35
CA VAL A 343 -14.31 -4.48 -11.71
C VAL A 343 -14.92 -3.27 -10.99
N LEU A 344 -14.10 -2.47 -10.29
CA LEU A 344 -14.60 -1.28 -9.60
C LEU A 344 -15.04 -0.17 -10.55
N LEU A 345 -14.30 0.06 -11.64
CA LEU A 345 -14.69 1.05 -12.63
C LEU A 345 -15.98 0.64 -13.35
N ASP A 346 -16.14 -0.65 -13.67
CA ASP A 346 -17.38 -1.20 -14.23
C ASP A 346 -18.55 -1.08 -13.24
N ALA A 347 -18.31 -1.30 -11.94
CA ALA A 347 -19.31 -1.12 -10.91
C ALA A 347 -19.75 0.35 -10.75
N VAL A 348 -18.81 1.30 -10.82
CA VAL A 348 -19.14 2.73 -10.81
C VAL A 348 -19.88 3.14 -12.09
N HIS A 349 -19.47 2.61 -13.24
CA HIS A 349 -20.16 2.84 -14.51
C HIS A 349 -21.61 2.35 -14.48
N THR A 350 -21.84 1.13 -13.96
CA THR A 350 -23.18 0.60 -13.76
C THR A 350 -24.01 1.48 -12.82
N LEU A 351 -23.39 2.00 -11.76
CA LEU A 351 -24.05 2.92 -10.85
C LEU A 351 -24.42 4.24 -11.54
N ALA A 352 -23.55 4.77 -12.42
CA ALA A 352 -23.87 5.92 -13.25
C ALA A 352 -25.08 5.64 -14.16
N GLU A 353 -25.10 4.49 -14.86
CA GLU A 353 -26.24 4.10 -15.73
C GLU A 353 -27.57 4.03 -14.94
N GLN A 354 -27.55 3.62 -13.67
CA GLN A 354 -28.74 3.51 -12.81
C GLN A 354 -29.28 4.86 -12.31
N HIS A 355 -28.42 5.89 -12.28
CA HIS A 355 -28.72 7.22 -11.74
C HIS A 355 -28.74 8.32 -12.80
N ASP A 356 -28.28 8.02 -14.01
CA ASP A 356 -28.47 8.86 -15.18
C ASP A 356 -29.92 8.81 -15.65
N ASP A 357 -30.79 9.50 -14.92
CA ASP A 357 -32.15 9.74 -15.33
C ASP A 357 -32.13 10.77 -16.48
N ASN A 358 -31.86 10.34 -17.72
CA ASN A 358 -31.92 11.13 -18.97
C ASN A 358 -33.33 11.71 -19.29
N PHE A 359 -34.22 11.75 -18.30
CA PHE A 359 -35.55 12.34 -18.36
C PHE A 359 -35.60 13.65 -17.56
N ASN A 360 -34.76 14.63 -17.92
CA ASN A 360 -35.13 16.02 -17.69
C ASN A 360 -36.26 16.36 -18.67
N LEU A 361 -37.50 16.08 -18.28
CA LEU A 361 -38.67 16.63 -18.98
C LEU A 361 -38.54 18.16 -18.97
N PRO A 362 -38.62 18.84 -20.12
CA PRO A 362 -38.63 20.29 -20.14
C PRO A 362 -39.78 20.77 -19.26
N THR A 363 -39.46 21.66 -18.32
CA THR A 363 -40.46 22.35 -17.50
C THR A 363 -41.51 22.94 -18.44
N PRO A 364 -42.83 22.69 -18.23
CA PRO A 364 -43.83 23.33 -19.07
C PRO A 364 -43.63 24.84 -18.96
N VAL A 365 -43.34 25.47 -20.09
CA VAL A 365 -43.33 26.92 -20.20
C VAL A 365 -44.67 27.40 -19.65
N GLN A 366 -44.64 28.18 -18.57
CA GLN A 366 -45.82 28.89 -18.09
C GLN A 366 -46.31 29.74 -19.26
N ILE A 367 -47.44 29.34 -19.85
CA ILE A 367 -48.18 30.18 -20.77
C ILE A 367 -48.59 31.39 -19.95
N GLN A 368 -47.90 32.51 -20.16
CA GLN A 368 -48.37 33.81 -19.73
C GLN A 368 -49.68 34.07 -20.46
N THR A 369 -50.79 33.89 -19.76
CA THR A 369 -52.04 34.59 -20.06
C THR A 369 -51.78 36.07 -19.86
N GLU A 370 -51.72 36.81 -20.97
CA GLU A 370 -51.98 38.25 -20.97
C GLU A 370 -53.30 38.53 -21.69
N HIS A 371 -54.00 39.49 -21.11
CA HIS A 371 -55.37 39.93 -21.34
C HIS A 371 -55.58 40.68 -22.65
#